data_AF-X1FPU6-F1
#
_entry.id   AF-X1FPU6-F1
#
_cell.length_a   1.000
_cell.length_b   1.000
_cell.length_c   1.000
_cell.angle_alpha   90.00
_cell.angle_beta   90.00
_cell.angle_gamma   90.00
#
_symmetry.space_group_name_H-M   'P 1'
#
loop_
_entity.id
_entity.type
_entity.pdbx_description
1 polymer ?
#
loop_
_entity_poly.entity_id
_entity_poly.type
_entity_poly.pdbx_seq_one_letter_code
_entity_poly.pdbx_strand_id
1 'polypeptide(L)'
;MKSFLTIDLEESIRTTQSSIFIISDNKLEYKEKIQKTIDIAKGLGIYIDACQLGKTQDYSQSILKKIVRLTGGQFGFFNNSKALLNAGMSFASKKELKTSTDY
;
A
#
# COMPACT_ATOMS: atom_id res chain seq x y z
N MET A 1 -3.28 47.05 -19.42
CA MET A 1 -2.56 46.08 -18.57
C MET A 1 -3.54 45.48 -17.58
N LYS A 2 -3.96 44.23 -17.78
CA LYS A 2 -4.73 43.45 -16.80
C LYS A 2 -3.94 42.16 -16.57
N SER A 3 -3.34 42.05 -15.39
CA SER A 3 -2.65 40.87 -14.91
C SER A 3 -3.67 39.75 -14.68
N PHE A 4 -3.55 38.67 -15.45
CA PHE A 4 -4.21 37.40 -15.16
C PHE A 4 -3.44 36.73 -14.01
N LEU A 5 -4.02 36.73 -12.81
CA LEU A 5 -3.63 35.77 -11.78
C LEU A 5 -4.19 34.42 -12.21
N THR A 6 -3.32 33.55 -12.71
CA THR A 6 -3.60 32.11 -12.74
C THR A 6 -3.52 31.64 -11.30
N ILE A 7 -4.67 31.51 -10.66
CA ILE A 7 -4.78 30.84 -9.37
C ILE A 7 -4.72 29.35 -9.72
N ASP A 8 -3.59 28.72 -9.42
CA ASP A 8 -3.45 27.26 -9.43
C ASP A 8 -4.50 26.67 -8.48
N LEU A 9 -5.63 26.28 -9.06
CA LEU A 9 -6.59 25.37 -8.45
C LEU A 9 -5.96 23.97 -8.44
N GLU A 10 -4.93 23.76 -7.62
CA GLU A 10 -4.71 22.43 -7.02
C GLU A 10 -5.73 22.25 -5.90
N GLU A 11 -7.01 22.24 -6.28
CA GLU A 11 -8.04 21.65 -5.45
C GLU A 11 -7.72 20.16 -5.43
N SER A 12 -7.02 19.73 -4.38
CA SER A 12 -6.76 18.34 -4.02
C SER A 12 -8.07 17.57 -4.11
N ILE A 13 -8.34 16.98 -5.27
CA ILE A 13 -9.38 15.97 -5.43
C ILE A 13 -8.94 14.82 -4.55
N ARG A 14 -9.40 14.81 -3.29
CA ARG A 14 -9.35 13.63 -2.42
C ARG A 14 -10.31 12.61 -3.01
N THR A 15 -9.91 12.00 -4.12
CA THR A 15 -10.47 10.71 -4.49
C THR A 15 -10.06 9.75 -3.40
N THR A 16 -11.01 9.04 -2.80
CA THR A 16 -10.71 7.92 -1.92
C THR A 16 -10.04 6.87 -2.80
N GLN A 17 -8.72 6.92 -2.87
CA GLN A 17 -7.95 6.07 -3.76
C GLN A 17 -8.06 4.64 -3.24
N SER A 18 -8.85 3.82 -3.95
CA SER A 18 -9.07 2.42 -3.57
C SER A 18 -7.75 1.67 -3.63
N SER A 19 -7.37 1.06 -2.51
CA SER A 19 -6.19 0.21 -2.40
C SER A 19 -6.57 -1.17 -1.90
N ILE A 20 -5.83 -2.18 -2.36
CA ILE A 20 -5.96 -3.56 -1.89
C ILE A 20 -4.71 -3.87 -1.09
N PHE A 21 -4.89 -4.40 0.13
CA PHE A 21 -3.79 -4.85 0.97
C PHE A 21 -3.79 -6.38 1.07
N ILE A 22 -2.74 -7.02 0.59
CA ILE A 22 -2.58 -8.48 0.61
C ILE A 22 -1.66 -8.88 1.76
N ILE A 23 -2.09 -9.80 2.61
CA ILE A 23 -1.24 -10.42 3.63
C ILE A 23 -1.13 -11.92 3.32
N SER A 24 0.09 -12.42 3.13
CA SER A 24 0.30 -13.83 2.77
C SER A 24 1.67 -14.34 3.22
N ASP A 25 1.81 -15.66 3.37
CA ASP A 25 3.06 -16.36 3.67
C ASP A 25 3.89 -16.70 2.42
N ASN A 26 3.60 -16.05 1.28
CA ASN A 26 4.28 -16.22 -0.01
C ASN A 26 4.18 -17.62 -0.63
N LYS A 27 3.24 -18.46 -0.16
CA LYS A 27 2.87 -19.72 -0.82
C LYS A 27 1.90 -19.54 -2.00
N LEU A 28 1.72 -18.31 -2.45
CA LEU A 28 0.84 -18.00 -3.57
C LEU A 28 1.52 -18.46 -4.87
N GLU A 29 0.82 -19.24 -5.69
CA GLU A 29 1.30 -19.63 -7.02
C GLU A 29 0.81 -18.64 -8.08
N TYR A 30 1.65 -18.32 -9.06
CA TYR A 30 1.26 -17.40 -10.14
C TYR A 30 0.33 -18.12 -11.12
N LYS A 31 -0.95 -17.73 -11.14
CA LYS A 31 -1.97 -18.30 -12.02
C LYS A 31 -2.57 -17.22 -12.92
N GLU A 32 -3.13 -17.63 -14.05
CA GLU A 32 -3.78 -16.73 -15.02
C GLU A 32 -4.87 -15.85 -14.38
N LYS A 33 -5.60 -16.39 -13.41
CA LYS A 33 -6.59 -15.62 -12.64
C LYS A 33 -5.97 -14.44 -11.90
N ILE A 34 -4.80 -14.63 -11.27
CA ILE A 34 -4.09 -13.57 -10.55
C ILE A 34 -3.61 -12.50 -11.53
N GLN A 35 -3.07 -12.90 -12.68
CA GLN A 35 -2.68 -11.96 -13.73
C GLN A 35 -3.88 -11.09 -14.16
N LYS A 36 -5.04 -11.69 -14.45
CA LYS A 36 -6.26 -10.94 -14.80
C LYS A 36 -6.66 -9.96 -13.70
N THR A 37 -6.58 -10.36 -12.43
CA THR A 37 -6.88 -9.45 -11.30
C THR A 37 -5.90 -8.28 -11.24
N ILE A 38 -4.60 -8.52 -11.45
CA ILE A 38 -3.58 -7.45 -11.48
C ILE A 38 -3.86 -6.47 -12.62
N ASP A 39 -4.20 -6.99 -13.81
CA ASP A 39 -4.46 -6.16 -14.99
C ASP A 39 -5.71 -5.30 -14.81
N ILE A 40 -6.78 -5.86 -14.21
CA ILE A 40 -7.99 -5.11 -13.85
C ILE A 40 -7.65 -4.03 -12.82
N ALA A 41 -6.95 -4.38 -11.74
CA ALA A 41 -6.57 -3.42 -10.70
C ALA A 41 -5.74 -2.27 -11.27
N LYS A 42 -4.76 -2.59 -12.13
CA LYS A 42 -3.94 -1.59 -12.83
C LYS A 42 -4.78 -0.69 -13.75
N GLY A 43 -5.71 -1.28 -14.52
CA GLY A 43 -6.60 -0.52 -15.40
C GLY A 43 -7.55 0.42 -14.64
N LEU A 44 -7.90 0.08 -13.40
CA LEU A 44 -8.73 0.88 -12.51
C LEU A 44 -7.93 1.89 -11.67
N GLY A 45 -6.59 1.93 -11.78
CA GLY A 45 -5.75 2.78 -10.95
C GLY A 45 -5.70 2.37 -9.48
N ILE A 46 -5.99 1.10 -9.17
CA ILE A 46 -5.98 0.54 -7.82
C ILE A 46 -4.56 0.08 -7.48
N TYR A 47 -4.01 0.62 -6.39
CA TYR A 47 -2.73 0.14 -5.85
C TYR A 47 -2.92 -1.17 -5.09
N ILE A 48 -2.00 -2.11 -5.29
CA ILE A 48 -1.95 -3.33 -4.49
C ILE A 48 -0.69 -3.30 -3.63
N ASP A 49 -0.91 -3.10 -2.34
CA ASP A 49 0.11 -3.22 -1.32
C ASP A 49 0.16 -4.67 -0.85
N ALA A 50 1.35 -5.17 -0.52
CA ALA A 50 1.48 -6.54 -0.03
C ALA A 50 2.43 -6.64 1.16
N CYS A 51 2.07 -7.50 2.10
CA CYS A 51 2.82 -7.81 3.30
C CYS A 51 3.07 -9.32 3.36
N GLN A 52 4.33 -9.71 3.36
CA GLN A 52 4.74 -11.09 3.55
C GLN A 52 4.96 -11.39 5.03
N LEU A 53 4.38 -12.47 5.54
CA LEU A 53 4.56 -12.96 6.90
C LEU A 53 5.30 -14.30 6.92
N GLY A 54 6.26 -14.44 7.84
CA GLY A 54 6.90 -15.72 8.16
C GLY A 54 8.35 -15.82 7.70
N LYS A 55 8.80 -17.03 7.35
CA LYS A 55 10.21 -17.28 7.01
C LYS A 55 10.55 -16.70 5.64
N THR A 56 11.78 -16.20 5.52
CA THR A 56 12.36 -15.74 4.26
C THR A 56 12.53 -16.94 3.32
N GLN A 57 11.50 -17.28 2.54
CA GLN A 57 11.65 -18.16 1.38
C GLN A 57 11.97 -17.30 0.17
N ASP A 58 13.07 -17.67 -0.50
CA ASP A 58 13.68 -17.08 -1.69
C ASP A 58 13.19 -15.68 -2.09
N TYR A 59 13.96 -14.70 -1.63
CA TYR A 59 13.71 -13.26 -1.84
C TYR A 59 13.62 -12.86 -3.32
N SER A 60 14.14 -13.70 -4.22
CA SER A 60 14.26 -13.48 -5.66
C SER A 60 12.99 -13.81 -6.46
N GLN A 61 12.06 -14.63 -5.95
CA GLN A 61 10.89 -15.10 -6.70
C GLN A 61 9.53 -14.81 -6.03
N SER A 62 9.45 -13.83 -5.13
CA SER A 62 8.17 -13.49 -4.49
C SER A 62 7.17 -12.90 -5.50
N ILE A 63 6.04 -13.60 -5.68
CA ILE A 63 4.92 -13.14 -6.49
C ILE A 63 4.29 -11.87 -5.93
N LEU A 64 4.31 -11.69 -4.60
CA LEU A 64 3.83 -10.48 -3.94
C LEU A 64 4.62 -9.25 -4.39
N LYS A 65 5.96 -9.34 -4.48
CA LYS A 65 6.78 -8.24 -5.01
C LYS A 65 6.47 -7.92 -6.48
N LYS A 66 6.18 -8.94 -7.28
CA LYS A 66 5.78 -8.75 -8.68
C LYS A 66 4.45 -8.00 -8.78
N ILE A 67 3.45 -8.40 -7.98
CA ILE A 67 2.13 -7.74 -7.92
C ILE A 67 2.28 -6.27 -7.53
N VAL A 68 3.02 -6.01 -6.45
CA VAL A 68 3.27 -4.66 -5.94
C VAL A 68 3.94 -3.79 -7.01
N ARG A 69 4.98 -4.31 -7.68
CA ARG A 69 5.70 -3.59 -8.74
C ARG A 69 4.81 -3.26 -9.94
N LEU A 70 3.91 -4.17 -10.32
CA LEU A 70 3.03 -3.98 -11.48
C LEU A 70 1.92 -2.96 -11.23
N THR A 71 1.50 -2.83 -9.97
CA THR A 71 0.38 -1.96 -9.56
C THR A 71 0.85 -0.64 -8.95
N GLY A 72 2.13 -0.52 -8.59
CA GLY A 72 2.69 0.69 -7.98
C GLY A 72 2.47 0.81 -6.47
N GLY A 73 2.09 -0.28 -5.80
CA GLY A 73 1.94 -0.30 -4.35
C GLY A 73 3.27 -0.42 -3.59
N GLN A 74 3.17 -0.77 -2.30
CA GLN A 74 4.27 -0.98 -1.38
C GLN A 74 4.38 -2.43 -0.90
N PHE A 75 5.61 -2.86 -0.61
CA PHE A 75 5.89 -4.21 -0.11
C PHE A 75 6.49 -4.17 1.30
N GLY A 76 5.86 -4.89 2.24
CA GLY A 76 6.34 -5.12 3.59
C GLY A 76 6.73 -6.58 3.82
N PHE A 77 7.70 -6.82 4.69
CA PHE A 77 8.07 -8.17 5.14
C PHE A 77 8.21 -8.19 6.65
N PHE A 78 7.60 -9.20 7.28
CA PHE A 78 7.71 -9.45 8.71
C PHE A 78 8.07 -10.91 8.95
N ASN A 79 9.13 -11.11 9.71
CA ASN A 79 9.63 -12.45 10.07
C ASN A 79 8.67 -13.23 10.98
N ASN A 80 7.76 -12.57 11.69
CA ASN A 80 6.73 -13.18 12.52
C ASN A 80 5.51 -12.24 12.69
N SER A 81 4.38 -12.82 13.10
CA SER A 81 3.13 -12.09 13.30
C SER A 81 3.19 -11.06 14.44
N LYS A 82 3.98 -11.32 15.49
CA LYS A 82 4.15 -10.37 16.61
C LYS A 82 4.83 -9.07 16.15
N ALA A 83 5.80 -9.16 15.25
CA ALA A 83 6.46 -8.00 14.66
C ALA A 83 5.48 -7.17 13.82
N LEU A 84 4.61 -7.82 13.05
CA LEU A 84 3.54 -7.13 12.30
C LEU A 84 2.59 -6.39 13.24
N LEU A 85 2.09 -7.07 14.28
CA LEU A 85 1.18 -6.46 15.25
C LEU A 85 1.84 -5.29 16.00
N ASN A 86 3.09 -5.44 16.41
CA ASN A 86 3.83 -4.38 17.10
C ASN A 86 4.06 -3.16 16.20
N ALA A 87 4.36 -3.37 14.91
CA ALA A 87 4.50 -2.28 13.94
C ALA A 87 3.17 -1.56 13.74
N GLY A 88 2.06 -2.31 13.63
CA GLY A 88 0.71 -1.75 13.55
C GLY A 88 0.34 -0.93 14.79
N MET A 89 0.56 -1.48 16.00
CA MET A 89 0.32 -0.77 17.26
C MET A 89 1.18 0.49 17.38
N SER A 90 2.46 0.43 17.03
CA SER A 90 3.37 1.58 17.07
C SER A 90 3.00 2.67 16.06
N PHE A 91 2.42 2.28 14.93
CA PHE A 91 1.92 3.24 13.94
C PHE A 91 0.61 3.89 14.42
N ALA A 92 -0.31 3.10 14.99
CA ALA A 92 -1.57 3.59 15.53
C ALA A 92 -1.34 4.54 16.72
N SER A 93 -0.42 4.23 17.63
CA SER A 93 -0.13 5.07 18.79
C SER A 93 0.49 6.42 18.41
N LYS A 94 1.27 6.49 17.33
CA LYS A 94 1.78 7.77 16.78
C LYS A 94 0.69 8.63 16.12
N LYS A 95 -0.44 8.01 15.77
CA LYS A 95 -1.63 8.70 15.26
C LYS A 95 -2.56 9.18 16.39
N GLU A 96 -2.36 8.75 17.63
CA GLU A 96 -3.03 9.39 18.75
C GLU A 96 -2.58 10.84 18.80
N LEU A 97 -3.57 11.70 18.57
CA LEU A 97 -3.43 13.13 18.37
C LEU A 97 -2.53 13.73 19.45
N LYS A 98 -1.60 14.60 19.04
CA LYS A 98 -1.17 15.67 19.94
C LYS A 98 -2.47 16.34 20.39
N THR A 99 -2.89 16.09 21.62
CA THR A 99 -3.85 16.95 22.31
C THR A 99 -3.22 18.33 22.26
N SER A 100 -3.74 19.21 21.40
CA SER A 100 -3.45 20.63 21.53
C SER A 100 -3.94 20.99 22.92
N THR A 101 -3.01 21.22 23.84
CA THR A 101 -3.34 21.91 25.08
C THR A 101 -3.74 23.30 24.68
N ASP A 102 -5.05 23.59 24.74
CA ASP A 102 -5.55 24.96 24.76
C ASP A 102 -5.11 25.58 26.09
N TYR A 103 -3.88 26.08 26.12
CA TYR A 103 -3.39 27.06 27.10
C TYR A 103 -2.33 27.93 26.45
#